data_AF-A0A2W6ABB5-F1
#
_entry.id   AF-A0A2W6ABB5-F1
#
_cell.length_a   1.000
_cell.length_b   1.000
_cell.length_c   1.000
_cell.angle_alpha   90.00
_cell.angle_beta   90.00
_cell.angle_gamma   90.00
#
_symmetry.space_group_name_H-M   'P 1'
#
loop_
_entity.id
_entity.type
_entity.pdbx_description
1 polymer ?
#
loop_
_entity_poly.entity_id
_entity_poly.type
_entity_poly.pdbx_seq_one_letter_code
_entity_poly.pdbx_strand_id
1 'polypeptide(L)'
;TVTGSLMAFGKLQEIIQGRPVVYRGQNVVNLSILAIALAGIAWLAIDPSNAVVFAVVVAAAVVFGVLLIIPIGGADMPTVIALLNSYAGLSAVAMGFALDNKVLEIAGALDGSSGFILAVVMSKAMNRNFRNILFGAFGQVTMSAKAEGEDDRPVRSGTSVDGAAILDGARLVVIIPGYGMAVAQAQHKVRELSDALERNGTQVRFAIHPVAGRMPGHMNVLLAEADVPYDHMVELDEANELLSRADVAIVIGANDVTNPAAKNEPGSPVYGMPILDVDNAGSVLVIKRSMGPGFAGIGNELYHLPNTTMLFGDAKQVVGSLVSDLGESR
;
A
#
# COMPACT_ATOMS: atom_id res chain seq x y z
N THR A 1 -2.69 21.39 -0.75
CA THR A 1 -3.36 20.40 0.11
C THR A 1 -4.73 20.01 -0.41
N VAL A 2 -5.74 20.89 -0.37
CA VAL A 2 -7.14 20.55 -0.76
C VAL A 2 -7.27 19.86 -2.12
N THR A 3 -6.86 20.51 -3.21
CA THR A 3 -6.98 19.92 -4.55
C THR A 3 -6.13 18.68 -4.74
N GLY A 4 -4.94 18.65 -4.12
CA GLY A 4 -4.08 17.47 -4.15
C GLY A 4 -4.74 16.26 -3.47
N SER A 5 -5.36 16.47 -2.30
CA SER A 5 -6.07 15.41 -1.57
C SER A 5 -7.31 14.93 -2.33
N LEU A 6 -8.05 15.83 -3.01
CA LEU A 6 -9.16 15.44 -3.87
C LEU A 6 -8.70 14.59 -5.06
N MET A 7 -7.55 14.91 -5.66
CA MET A 7 -6.96 14.09 -6.73
C MET A 7 -6.50 12.72 -6.21
N ALA A 8 -5.88 12.67 -5.03
CA ALA A 8 -5.48 11.41 -4.39
C ALA A 8 -6.71 10.54 -4.07
N PHE A 9 -7.77 11.14 -3.53
CA PHE A 9 -9.06 10.49 -3.32
C PHE A 9 -9.62 9.91 -4.62
N GLY A 10 -9.71 10.73 -5.68
CA GLY A 10 -10.22 10.29 -6.97
C GLY A 10 -9.44 9.12 -7.57
N LYS A 11 -8.11 9.09 -7.39
CA LYS A 11 -7.26 7.98 -7.82
C LYS A 11 -7.45 6.71 -6.99
N LEU A 12 -7.59 6.84 -5.66
CA LEU A 12 -7.80 5.69 -4.78
C LEU A 12 -9.19 5.07 -4.91
N GLN A 13 -10.21 5.90 -5.15
CA GLN A 13 -11.56 5.47 -5.48
C GLN A 13 -11.72 4.99 -6.93
N GLU A 14 -10.64 5.03 -7.71
CA GLU A 14 -10.63 4.59 -9.12
C GLU A 14 -11.61 5.39 -10.02
N ILE A 15 -12.08 6.55 -9.55
CA ILE A 15 -12.85 7.54 -10.33
C ILE A 15 -11.93 8.20 -11.37
N ILE A 16 -10.66 8.40 -10.99
CA ILE A 16 -9.59 8.90 -11.85
C ILE A 16 -8.63 7.74 -12.11
N GLN A 17 -8.10 7.64 -13.34
CA GLN A 17 -7.13 6.61 -13.69
C GLN A 17 -5.93 6.63 -12.72
N GLY A 18 -5.62 5.48 -12.12
CA GLY A 18 -4.52 5.34 -11.17
C GLY A 18 -3.13 5.34 -11.82
N ARG A 19 -3.04 5.16 -13.15
CA ARG A 19 -1.75 5.21 -13.86
C ARG A 19 -1.18 6.64 -13.89
N PRO A 20 0.16 6.80 -13.79
CA PRO A 20 0.84 8.07 -14.04
C PRO A 20 0.41 8.69 -15.37
N VAL A 21 0.03 9.97 -15.36
CA VAL A 21 -0.17 10.75 -16.59
C VAL A 21 0.93 11.81 -16.64
N VAL A 22 1.85 11.67 -17.59
CA VAL A 22 2.97 12.60 -17.78
C VAL A 22 2.82 13.35 -19.09
N TYR A 23 3.24 14.62 -19.13
CA TYR A 23 3.22 15.43 -20.35
C TYR A 23 4.54 16.19 -20.54
N ARG A 24 4.83 16.53 -21.81
CA ARG A 24 6.09 17.19 -22.18
C ARG A 24 6.17 18.58 -21.54
N GLY A 25 7.29 18.87 -20.87
CA GLY A 25 7.51 20.17 -20.22
C GLY A 25 6.83 20.35 -18.86
N GLN A 26 6.31 19.27 -18.26
CA GLN A 26 5.62 19.32 -16.97
C GLN A 26 6.40 20.03 -15.85
N ASN A 27 7.71 19.77 -15.73
CA ASN A 27 8.53 20.41 -14.70
C ASN A 27 8.58 21.94 -14.87
N VAL A 28 8.65 22.40 -16.13
CA VAL A 28 8.66 23.84 -16.45
C VAL A 28 7.31 24.46 -16.07
N VAL A 29 6.20 23.81 -16.40
CA VAL A 29 4.86 24.28 -16.04
C VAL A 29 4.69 24.35 -14.52
N ASN A 30 5.03 23.28 -13.81
CA ASN A 30 4.89 23.20 -12.36
C ASN A 30 5.76 24.24 -11.64
N LEU A 31 7.03 24.39 -12.04
CA LEU A 31 7.93 25.39 -11.47
C LEU A 31 7.49 26.82 -11.80
N SER A 32 6.96 27.05 -13.01
CA SER A 32 6.46 28.38 -13.39
C SER A 32 5.24 28.78 -12.55
N ILE A 33 4.30 27.86 -12.35
CA ILE A 33 3.11 28.12 -11.50
C ILE A 33 3.54 28.38 -10.05
N LEU A 34 4.49 27.60 -9.53
CA LEU A 34 5.03 27.83 -8.19
C LEU A 34 5.72 29.20 -8.09
N ALA A 35 6.53 29.58 -9.07
CA ALA A 35 7.19 30.88 -9.11
C ALA A 35 6.18 32.04 -9.17
N ILE A 36 5.12 31.91 -9.97
CA ILE A 36 4.02 32.89 -10.03
C ILE A 36 3.33 33.02 -8.67
N ALA A 37 3.05 31.90 -8.00
CA ALA A 37 2.44 31.92 -6.67
C ALA A 37 3.34 32.61 -5.63
N LEU A 38 4.64 32.30 -5.61
CA LEU A 38 5.60 32.92 -4.70
C LEU A 38 5.79 34.43 -4.98
N ALA A 39 5.87 34.83 -6.24
CA ALA A 39 5.94 36.24 -6.63
C ALA A 39 4.67 36.99 -6.22
N GLY A 40 3.50 36.37 -6.40
CA GLY A 40 2.22 36.94 -5.94
C GLY A 40 2.14 37.08 -4.42
N ILE A 41 2.64 36.11 -3.66
CA ILE A 41 2.73 36.20 -2.19
C ILE A 41 3.65 37.35 -1.77
N ALA A 42 4.83 37.47 -2.40
CA ALA A 42 5.75 38.58 -2.12
C ALA A 42 5.13 39.94 -2.46
N TRP A 43 4.36 40.03 -3.54
CA TRP A 43 3.62 41.24 -3.89
C TRP A 43 2.54 41.60 -2.85
N LEU A 44 1.77 40.61 -2.39
CA LEU A 44 0.76 40.79 -1.35
C LEU A 44 1.35 41.22 0.00
N ALA A 45 2.62 40.92 0.27
CA ALA A 45 3.31 41.44 1.45
C ALA A 45 3.54 42.96 1.39
N ILE A 46 3.59 43.55 0.19
CA ILE A 46 3.75 44.99 -0.04
C ILE A 46 2.39 45.67 -0.16
N ASP A 47 1.46 45.08 -0.92
CA ASP A 47 0.09 45.56 -1.10
C ASP A 47 -0.93 44.44 -0.78
N PRO A 48 -1.29 44.28 0.52
CA PRO A 48 -2.22 43.24 0.94
C PRO A 48 -3.65 43.41 0.42
N SER A 49 -4.00 44.61 -0.06
CA SER A 49 -5.36 44.95 -0.49
C SER A 49 -5.67 44.49 -1.92
N ASN A 50 -4.66 44.02 -2.65
CA ASN A 50 -4.79 43.66 -4.04
C ASN A 50 -5.53 42.32 -4.24
N ALA A 51 -6.87 42.41 -4.32
CA ALA A 51 -7.74 41.25 -4.50
C ALA A 51 -7.44 40.44 -5.76
N VAL A 52 -6.94 41.09 -6.83
CA VAL A 52 -6.62 40.40 -8.09
C VAL A 52 -5.41 39.49 -7.90
N VAL A 53 -4.33 39.99 -7.29
CA VAL A 53 -3.13 39.18 -7.01
C VAL A 53 -3.47 38.04 -6.06
N PHE A 54 -4.30 38.29 -5.04
CA PHE A 54 -4.79 37.24 -4.15
C PHE A 54 -5.54 36.14 -4.91
N ALA A 55 -6.47 36.51 -5.78
CA ALA A 55 -7.21 35.54 -6.60
C ALA A 55 -6.29 34.72 -7.51
N VAL A 56 -5.26 35.34 -8.11
CA VAL A 56 -4.25 34.66 -8.93
C VAL A 56 -3.45 33.65 -8.11
N VAL A 57 -3.00 34.02 -6.90
CA VAL A 57 -2.26 33.10 -6.01
C VAL A 57 -3.14 31.90 -5.62
N VAL A 58 -4.41 32.13 -5.28
CA VAL A 58 -5.36 31.06 -4.94
C VAL A 58 -5.57 30.13 -6.15
N ALA A 59 -5.83 30.69 -7.34
CA ALA A 59 -6.00 29.90 -8.55
C ALA A 59 -4.74 29.09 -8.89
N ALA A 60 -3.55 29.69 -8.76
CA ALA A 60 -2.28 29.01 -8.96
C ALA A 60 -2.11 27.84 -7.98
N ALA A 61 -2.44 28.02 -6.70
CA ALA A 61 -2.36 26.97 -5.68
C ALA A 61 -3.33 25.79 -5.96
N VAL A 62 -4.55 26.09 -6.38
CA VAL A 62 -5.57 25.10 -6.78
C VAL A 62 -5.06 24.27 -7.95
N VAL A 63 -4.61 24.92 -9.03
CA VAL A 63 -4.07 24.26 -10.22
C VAL A 63 -2.80 23.48 -9.91
N PHE A 64 -1.88 24.06 -9.14
CA PHE A 64 -0.63 23.41 -8.73
C PHE A 64 -0.91 22.11 -7.97
N GLY A 65 -1.87 22.11 -7.05
CA GLY A 65 -2.24 20.90 -6.32
C GLY A 65 -2.76 19.78 -7.23
N VAL A 66 -3.44 20.10 -8.33
CA VAL A 66 -3.85 19.10 -9.33
C VAL A 66 -2.64 18.57 -10.10
N LEU A 67 -1.81 19.48 -10.64
CA LEU A 67 -0.65 19.15 -11.47
C LEU A 67 0.46 18.39 -10.71
N LEU A 68 0.53 18.56 -9.39
CA LEU A 68 1.46 17.84 -8.52
C LEU A 68 1.11 16.34 -8.42
N ILE A 69 -0.19 15.99 -8.44
CA ILE A 69 -0.67 14.62 -8.16
C ILE A 69 -0.92 13.82 -9.44
N ILE A 70 -1.24 14.49 -10.56
CA ILE A 70 -1.43 13.87 -11.88
C ILE A 70 -0.31 12.88 -12.28
N PRO A 71 1.00 13.21 -12.18
CA PRO A 71 2.06 12.29 -12.59
C PRO A 71 2.27 11.13 -11.64
N ILE A 72 1.73 11.19 -10.43
CA ILE A 72 2.06 10.20 -9.40
C ILE A 72 1.18 8.96 -9.62
N GLY A 73 1.80 7.78 -9.68
CA GLY A 73 1.08 6.53 -9.82
C GLY A 73 0.29 6.21 -8.56
N GLY A 74 -0.79 5.45 -8.71
CA GLY A 74 -1.63 5.04 -7.59
C GLY A 74 -0.84 4.29 -6.50
N ALA A 75 0.31 3.70 -6.86
CA ALA A 75 1.16 2.88 -6.00
C ALA A 75 1.79 3.75 -4.92
N ASP A 76 2.18 4.96 -5.30
CA ASP A 76 2.80 5.94 -4.43
C ASP A 76 1.79 6.76 -3.63
N MET A 77 0.49 6.57 -3.84
CA MET A 77 -0.55 7.37 -3.20
C MET A 77 -0.47 7.36 -1.66
N PRO A 78 -0.16 6.25 -0.97
CA PRO A 78 0.03 6.27 0.47
C PRO A 78 1.10 7.29 0.92
N THR A 79 2.23 7.36 0.20
CA THR A 79 3.30 8.33 0.47
C THR A 79 2.84 9.76 0.19
N VAL A 80 2.10 9.96 -0.90
CA VAL A 80 1.51 11.26 -1.25
C VAL A 80 0.53 11.74 -0.18
N ILE A 81 -0.30 10.85 0.37
CA ILE A 81 -1.26 11.20 1.42
C ILE A 81 -0.53 11.65 2.68
N ALA A 82 0.50 10.92 3.11
CA ALA A 82 1.33 11.32 4.25
C ALA A 82 2.01 12.68 4.03
N LEU A 83 2.50 12.93 2.81
CA LEU A 83 3.08 14.22 2.43
C LEU A 83 2.05 15.36 2.42
N LEU A 84 0.85 15.13 1.89
CA LEU A 84 -0.23 16.11 1.90
C LEU A 84 -0.72 16.39 3.33
N ASN A 85 -0.70 15.39 4.21
CA ASN A 85 -0.94 15.56 5.64
C ASN A 85 0.12 16.48 6.27
N SER A 86 1.40 16.25 5.95
CA SER A 86 2.49 17.14 6.37
C SER A 86 2.26 18.60 5.94
N TYR A 87 1.81 18.81 4.69
CA TYR A 87 1.50 20.14 4.18
C TYR A 87 0.28 20.78 4.84
N ALA A 88 -0.70 19.98 5.28
CA ALA A 88 -1.83 20.47 6.07
C ALA A 88 -1.33 21.01 7.42
N GLY A 89 -0.50 20.25 8.13
CA GLY A 89 0.14 20.68 9.38
C GLY A 89 0.97 21.95 9.21
N LEU A 90 1.84 22.03 8.19
CA LEU A 90 2.63 23.24 7.90
C LEU A 90 1.74 24.47 7.58
N SER A 91 0.61 24.26 6.90
CA SER A 91 -0.37 25.32 6.66
C SER A 91 -1.05 25.79 7.95
N ALA A 92 -1.30 24.87 8.90
CA ALA A 92 -1.83 25.20 10.21
C ALA A 92 -0.81 26.00 11.05
N VAL A 93 0.48 25.70 10.95
CA VAL A 93 1.56 26.52 11.55
C VAL A 93 1.55 27.94 11.00
N ALA A 94 1.49 28.09 9.67
CA ALA A 94 1.44 29.40 9.02
C ALA A 94 0.21 30.21 9.44
N MET A 95 -0.95 29.55 9.56
CA MET A 95 -2.17 30.17 10.09
C MET A 95 -2.05 30.51 11.58
N GLY A 96 -1.37 29.67 12.37
CA GLY A 96 -1.06 29.91 13.77
C GLY A 96 -0.28 31.21 13.97
N PHE A 97 0.80 31.40 13.20
CA PHE A 97 1.56 32.67 13.21
C PHE A 97 0.72 33.87 12.79
N ALA A 98 -0.13 33.71 11.77
CA ALA A 98 -0.99 34.81 11.28
C ALA A 98 -2.06 35.23 12.30
N LEU A 99 -2.50 34.31 13.16
CA LEU A 99 -3.54 34.53 14.17
C LEU A 99 -2.99 34.68 15.60
N ASP A 100 -1.67 34.66 15.78
CA ASP A 100 -0.99 34.61 17.10
C ASP A 100 -1.56 33.49 18.00
N ASN A 101 -1.81 32.31 17.41
CA ASN A 101 -2.42 31.17 18.09
C ASN A 101 -1.43 30.02 18.29
N LYS A 102 -0.87 29.94 19.50
CA LYS A 102 0.10 28.91 19.88
C LYS A 102 -0.42 27.49 19.79
N VAL A 103 -1.72 27.27 19.98
CA VAL A 103 -2.31 25.92 19.85
C VAL A 103 -2.22 25.45 18.40
N LEU A 104 -2.52 26.33 17.44
CA LEU A 104 -2.39 26.02 16.01
C LEU A 104 -0.93 25.81 15.59
N GLU A 105 0.00 26.60 16.14
CA GLU A 105 1.44 26.42 15.89
C GLU A 105 1.93 25.04 16.39
N ILE A 106 1.63 24.69 17.64
CA ILE A 106 2.09 23.44 18.25
C ILE A 106 1.43 22.24 17.57
N ALA A 107 0.09 22.27 17.40
CA ALA A 107 -0.63 21.18 16.76
C ALA A 107 -0.23 21.01 15.29
N GLY A 108 -0.09 22.11 14.55
CA GLY A 108 0.35 22.10 13.16
C GLY A 108 1.78 21.57 12.98
N ALA A 109 2.70 21.92 13.87
CA ALA A 109 4.07 21.44 13.82
C ALA A 109 4.17 19.93 14.13
N LEU A 110 3.37 19.46 15.09
CA LEU A 110 3.28 18.04 15.43
C LEU A 110 2.72 17.22 14.27
N ASP A 111 1.60 17.66 13.69
CA ASP A 111 0.98 17.00 12.53
C ASP A 111 1.89 17.06 11.28
N GLY A 112 2.48 18.23 11.03
CA GLY A 112 3.38 18.49 9.91
C GLY A 112 4.61 17.58 9.93
N SER A 113 5.27 17.48 11.08
CA SER A 113 6.47 16.65 11.25
C SER A 113 6.14 15.15 11.21
N SER A 114 5.07 14.72 11.87
CA SER A 114 4.60 13.33 11.84
C SER A 114 4.30 12.85 10.42
N GLY A 115 3.53 13.65 9.66
CA GLY A 115 3.22 13.35 8.27
C GLY A 115 4.46 13.23 7.37
N PHE A 116 5.46 14.10 7.58
CA PHE A 116 6.70 14.06 6.81
C PHE A 116 7.51 12.80 7.10
N ILE A 117 7.68 12.45 8.39
CA ILE A 117 8.38 11.24 8.80
C ILE A 117 7.69 10.00 8.24
N LEU A 118 6.36 9.93 8.34
CA LEU A 118 5.58 8.84 7.79
C LEU A 118 5.77 8.69 6.28
N ALA A 119 5.77 9.80 5.54
CA ALA A 119 6.02 9.79 4.09
C ALA A 119 7.41 9.23 3.75
N VAL A 120 8.43 9.60 4.53
CA VAL A 120 9.80 9.07 4.34
C VAL A 120 9.86 7.57 4.64
N VAL A 121 9.30 7.12 5.76
CA VAL A 121 9.31 5.70 6.14
C VAL A 121 8.56 4.86 5.10
N MET A 122 7.40 5.32 4.63
CA MET A 122 6.65 4.64 3.56
C MET A 122 7.43 4.57 2.25
N SER A 123 8.07 5.66 1.83
CA SER A 123 8.89 5.65 0.61
C SER A 123 10.03 4.62 0.69
N LYS A 124 10.69 4.51 1.84
CA LYS A 124 11.75 3.52 2.09
C LYS A 124 11.21 2.10 2.10
N ALA A 125 10.07 1.86 2.77
CA ALA A 125 9.44 0.54 2.82
C ALA A 125 9.00 0.05 1.42
N MET A 126 8.66 0.97 0.52
CA MET A 126 8.34 0.67 -0.89
C MET A 126 9.58 0.56 -1.80
N ASN A 127 10.80 0.72 -1.27
CA ASN A 127 12.05 0.91 -2.02
C ASN A 127 11.94 1.95 -3.15
N ARG A 128 11.25 3.06 -2.86
CA ARG A 128 11.10 4.19 -3.80
C ARG A 128 11.82 5.41 -3.29
N ASN A 129 12.55 6.08 -4.17
CA ASN A 129 13.25 7.30 -3.82
C ASN A 129 12.24 8.42 -3.54
N PHE A 130 12.24 8.96 -2.32
CA PHE A 130 11.36 10.06 -1.90
C PHE A 130 11.40 11.26 -2.87
N ARG A 131 12.56 11.55 -3.46
CA ARG A 131 12.70 12.61 -4.47
C ARG A 131 11.88 12.33 -5.74
N ASN A 132 11.81 11.07 -6.17
CA ASN A 132 11.05 10.68 -7.34
C ASN A 132 9.54 10.82 -7.08
N ILE A 133 9.10 10.59 -5.84
CA ILE A 133 7.71 10.78 -5.43
C ILE A 133 7.38 12.28 -5.32
N LEU A 134 8.28 13.09 -4.76
CA LEU A 134 8.10 14.54 -4.61
C LEU A 134 8.05 15.28 -5.96
N PHE A 135 8.85 14.82 -6.93
CA PHE A 135 9.01 15.50 -8.20
C PHE A 135 8.40 14.78 -9.41
N GLY A 136 7.83 13.58 -9.22
CA GLY A 136 6.95 12.83 -10.15
C GLY A 136 7.42 12.56 -11.59
N ALA A 137 8.50 13.21 -12.02
CA ALA A 137 8.94 13.37 -13.41
C ALA A 137 10.43 13.73 -13.52
N PHE A 138 11.16 13.88 -12.41
CA PHE A 138 12.61 13.99 -12.42
C PHE A 138 13.24 12.60 -12.43
N GLY A 139 13.56 12.10 -13.62
CA GLY A 139 14.43 10.94 -13.76
C GLY A 139 13.75 9.58 -13.63
N GLN A 140 12.46 9.45 -13.98
CA GLN A 140 11.99 8.15 -14.41
C GLN A 140 12.75 7.79 -15.70
N VAL A 141 13.83 7.03 -15.54
CA VAL A 141 14.28 6.12 -16.58
C VAL A 141 13.04 5.29 -16.87
N THR A 142 12.53 5.40 -18.10
CA THR A 142 11.48 4.55 -18.62
C THR A 142 11.99 3.12 -18.53
N MET A 143 11.85 2.47 -17.38
CA MET A 143 11.85 1.03 -17.35
C MET A 143 10.55 0.66 -18.01
N SER A 144 10.66 0.30 -19.29
CA SER A 144 9.59 -0.35 -20.01
C SER A 144 9.17 -1.53 -19.16
N ALA A 145 8.09 -1.37 -18.40
CA ALA A 145 7.37 -2.50 -17.88
C ALA A 145 6.98 -3.30 -19.13
N LYS A 146 7.66 -4.43 -19.35
CA LYS A 146 7.04 -5.47 -20.13
C LYS A 146 5.77 -5.80 -19.36
N ALA A 147 4.64 -5.36 -19.89
CA ALA A 147 3.41 -6.09 -19.63
C ALA A 147 3.70 -7.49 -20.13
N GLU A 148 4.06 -8.40 -19.23
CA GLU A 148 4.02 -9.80 -19.57
C GLU A 148 2.56 -10.10 -19.87
N GLY A 149 2.31 -10.46 -21.13
CA GLY A 149 1.07 -11.10 -21.52
C GLY A 149 0.89 -12.38 -20.71
N GLU A 150 -0.34 -12.93 -20.71
CA GLU A 150 -0.70 -14.18 -20.02
C GLU A 150 0.49 -15.14 -19.92
N ASP A 151 1.03 -15.23 -18.70
CA ASP A 151 2.14 -16.11 -18.40
C ASP A 151 1.59 -17.53 -18.36
N ASP A 152 1.82 -18.25 -19.46
CA ASP A 152 1.29 -19.59 -19.75
C ASP A 152 1.99 -20.69 -18.92
N ARG A 153 2.82 -20.30 -17.94
CA ARG A 153 3.44 -21.21 -16.98
C ARG A 153 2.35 -21.93 -16.17
N PRO A 154 2.44 -23.26 -15.99
CA PRO A 154 1.43 -24.02 -15.28
C PRO A 154 1.30 -23.52 -13.83
N VAL A 155 0.06 -23.47 -13.35
CA VAL A 155 -0.30 -23.06 -11.99
C VAL A 155 -1.03 -24.21 -11.31
N ARG A 156 -0.65 -24.54 -10.08
CA ARG A 156 -1.38 -25.52 -9.27
C ARG A 156 -2.59 -24.84 -8.64
N SER A 157 -3.79 -25.14 -9.12
CA SER A 157 -5.04 -24.70 -8.51
C SER A 157 -5.63 -25.79 -7.61
N GLY A 158 -6.20 -25.40 -6.47
CA GLY A 158 -6.91 -26.28 -5.55
C GLY A 158 -8.24 -25.70 -5.09
N THR A 159 -9.01 -26.52 -4.40
CA THR A 159 -10.27 -26.17 -3.73
C THR A 159 -10.05 -25.89 -2.24
N SER A 160 -11.08 -25.40 -1.54
CA SER A 160 -11.01 -25.23 -0.08
C SER A 160 -10.71 -26.54 0.64
N VAL A 161 -11.21 -27.67 0.13
CA VAL A 161 -10.94 -29.01 0.68
C VAL A 161 -9.45 -29.36 0.58
N ASP A 162 -8.82 -29.09 -0.56
CA ASP A 162 -7.37 -29.30 -0.74
C ASP A 162 -6.57 -28.41 0.21
N GLY A 163 -7.01 -27.15 0.38
CA GLY A 163 -6.40 -26.22 1.32
C GLY A 163 -6.55 -26.67 2.78
N ALA A 164 -7.72 -27.18 3.18
CA ALA A 164 -7.96 -27.71 4.51
C ALA A 164 -7.10 -28.96 4.78
N ALA A 165 -6.94 -29.83 3.78
CA ALA A 165 -6.05 -30.99 3.88
C ALA A 165 -4.57 -30.61 4.04
N ILE A 166 -4.12 -29.52 3.39
CA ILE A 166 -2.76 -28.98 3.57
C ILE A 166 -2.58 -28.38 4.98
N LEU A 167 -3.65 -27.79 5.54
CA LEU A 167 -3.63 -27.20 6.87
C LEU A 167 -3.76 -28.24 7.98
N ASP A 168 -4.32 -29.42 7.71
CA ASP A 168 -4.42 -30.48 8.71
C ASP A 168 -3.03 -31.01 9.10
N GLY A 169 -2.78 -31.08 10.41
CA GLY A 169 -1.48 -31.46 10.97
C GLY A 169 -0.39 -30.38 10.89
N ALA A 170 -0.66 -29.19 10.35
CA ALA A 170 0.28 -28.06 10.37
C ALA A 170 0.51 -27.58 11.81
N ARG A 171 1.78 -27.36 12.19
CA ARG A 171 2.17 -26.92 13.54
C ARG A 171 2.39 -25.42 13.59
N LEU A 172 2.92 -24.83 12.53
CA LEU A 172 3.10 -23.38 12.39
C LEU A 172 2.50 -22.89 11.08
N VAL A 173 1.47 -22.04 11.20
CA VAL A 173 0.80 -21.38 10.07
C VAL A 173 1.06 -19.88 10.15
N VAL A 174 1.54 -19.31 9.06
CA VAL A 174 1.76 -17.86 8.93
C VAL A 174 0.75 -17.29 7.94
N ILE A 175 -0.10 -16.37 8.38
CA ILE A 175 -1.10 -15.70 7.55
C ILE A 175 -0.52 -14.36 7.07
N ILE A 176 -0.59 -14.13 5.76
CA ILE A 176 -0.12 -12.91 5.09
C ILE A 176 -1.34 -12.16 4.54
N PRO A 177 -1.91 -11.22 5.31
CA PRO A 177 -3.05 -10.43 4.87
C PRO A 177 -2.63 -9.37 3.85
N GLY A 178 -3.46 -9.17 2.83
CA GLY A 178 -3.28 -8.14 1.81
C GLY A 178 -4.56 -7.36 1.51
N TYR A 179 -4.47 -6.47 0.52
CA TYR A 179 -5.59 -5.59 0.16
C TYR A 179 -6.85 -6.37 -0.27
N GLY A 180 -6.70 -7.54 -0.88
CA GLY A 180 -7.85 -8.38 -1.26
C GLY A 180 -8.68 -8.86 -0.06
N MET A 181 -8.05 -9.07 1.11
CA MET A 181 -8.76 -9.38 2.36
C MET A 181 -9.65 -8.20 2.80
N ALA A 182 -9.13 -6.98 2.71
CA ALA A 182 -9.84 -5.76 3.06
C ALA A 182 -11.03 -5.50 2.12
N VAL A 183 -10.84 -5.68 0.80
CA VAL A 183 -11.92 -5.50 -0.18
C VAL A 183 -13.05 -6.49 0.04
N ALA A 184 -12.73 -7.74 0.38
CA ALA A 184 -13.73 -8.78 0.66
C ALA A 184 -14.36 -8.66 2.06
N GLN A 185 -13.85 -7.76 2.92
CA GLN A 185 -14.24 -7.68 4.33
C GLN A 185 -14.11 -9.05 5.04
N ALA A 186 -12.97 -9.71 4.81
CA ALA A 186 -12.71 -11.07 5.26
C ALA A 186 -12.04 -11.15 6.64
N GLN A 187 -11.66 -10.03 7.26
CA GLN A 187 -10.87 -9.99 8.51
C GLN A 187 -11.47 -10.84 9.65
N HIS A 188 -12.78 -10.81 9.84
CA HIS A 188 -13.45 -11.64 10.86
C HIS A 188 -13.43 -13.14 10.53
N LYS A 189 -13.50 -13.49 9.24
CA LYS A 189 -13.39 -14.89 8.81
C LYS A 189 -11.95 -15.40 8.93
N VAL A 190 -10.97 -14.54 8.70
CA VAL A 190 -9.56 -14.87 8.95
C VAL A 190 -9.30 -15.07 10.45
N ARG A 191 -9.91 -14.26 11.33
CA ARG A 191 -9.88 -14.50 12.78
C ARG A 191 -10.49 -15.86 13.13
N GLU A 192 -11.67 -16.18 12.59
CA GLU A 192 -12.33 -17.46 12.82
C GLU A 192 -11.47 -18.66 12.36
N LEU A 193 -10.75 -18.52 11.24
CA LEU A 193 -9.77 -19.50 10.76
C LEU A 193 -8.59 -19.64 11.72
N SER A 194 -8.03 -18.52 12.19
CA SER A 194 -6.96 -18.53 13.20
C SER A 194 -7.41 -19.28 14.45
N ASP A 195 -8.61 -18.98 14.96
CA ASP A 195 -9.14 -19.63 16.15
C ASP A 195 -9.38 -21.13 15.95
N ALA A 196 -9.85 -21.53 14.76
CA ALA A 196 -10.05 -22.94 14.43
C ALA A 196 -8.72 -23.71 14.42
N LEU A 197 -7.67 -23.12 13.84
CA LEU A 197 -6.32 -23.70 13.84
C LEU A 197 -5.72 -23.74 15.25
N GLU A 198 -5.84 -22.67 16.02
CA GLU A 198 -5.32 -22.58 17.39
C GLU A 198 -6.00 -23.59 18.33
N ARG A 199 -7.31 -23.82 18.20
CA ARG A 199 -8.02 -24.88 18.95
C ARG A 199 -7.45 -26.27 18.67
N ASN A 200 -6.87 -26.48 17.50
CA ASN A 200 -6.24 -27.72 17.10
C ASN A 200 -4.75 -27.81 17.51
N GLY A 201 -4.25 -26.82 18.25
CA GLY A 201 -2.86 -26.78 18.75
C GLY A 201 -1.85 -26.23 17.73
N THR A 202 -2.31 -25.70 16.60
CA THR A 202 -1.46 -25.02 15.61
C THR A 202 -1.10 -23.62 16.11
N GLN A 203 0.17 -23.25 16.00
CA GLN A 203 0.60 -21.88 16.24
C GLN A 203 0.29 -21.03 15.00
N VAL A 204 -0.50 -19.97 15.17
CA VAL A 204 -0.84 -19.04 14.08
C VAL A 204 -0.18 -17.69 14.31
N ARG A 205 0.44 -17.12 13.27
CA ARG A 205 1.04 -15.78 13.28
C ARG A 205 0.59 -14.98 12.07
N PHE A 206 0.46 -13.68 12.22
CA PHE A 206 0.09 -12.75 11.15
C PHE A 206 1.31 -11.95 10.73
N ALA A 207 1.83 -12.22 9.53
CA ALA A 207 2.97 -11.50 8.98
C ALA A 207 2.50 -10.22 8.27
N ILE A 208 2.81 -9.07 8.86
CA ILE A 208 2.36 -7.78 8.37
C ILE A 208 3.46 -7.12 7.55
N HIS A 209 3.19 -6.92 6.26
CA HIS A 209 4.05 -6.09 5.43
C HIS A 209 3.76 -4.59 5.68
N PRO A 210 4.76 -3.71 5.87
CA PRO A 210 4.54 -2.30 6.18
C PRO A 210 3.68 -1.52 5.17
N VAL A 211 3.69 -1.99 3.91
CA VAL A 211 2.93 -1.40 2.79
C VAL A 211 1.80 -2.29 2.29
N ALA A 212 1.38 -3.31 3.07
CA ALA A 212 0.20 -4.09 2.74
C ALA A 212 -1.07 -3.21 2.82
N GLY A 213 -1.88 -3.25 1.76
CA GLY A 213 -3.12 -2.48 1.66
C GLY A 213 -2.95 -1.19 0.85
N ARG A 214 -3.71 -0.16 1.24
CA ARG A 214 -3.73 1.17 0.58
C ARG A 214 -3.42 2.34 1.51
N MET A 215 -3.10 2.07 2.76
CA MET A 215 -2.67 3.09 3.73
C MET A 215 -1.66 2.47 4.72
N PRO A 216 -0.82 3.28 5.36
CA PRO A 216 0.08 2.78 6.40
C PRO A 216 -0.73 2.14 7.53
N GLY A 217 -0.30 0.95 7.98
CA GLY A 217 -0.99 0.22 9.05
C GLY A 217 -2.39 -0.29 8.70
N HIS A 218 -2.76 -0.34 7.40
CA HIS A 218 -4.10 -0.76 6.97
C HIS A 218 -4.46 -2.15 7.56
N MET A 219 -3.55 -3.11 7.45
CA MET A 219 -3.81 -4.47 7.96
C MET A 219 -3.88 -4.50 9.49
N ASN A 220 -3.03 -3.77 10.20
CA ASN A 220 -3.06 -3.71 11.67
C ASN A 220 -4.43 -3.24 12.18
N VAL A 221 -4.99 -2.19 11.57
CA VAL A 221 -6.30 -1.65 11.97
C VAL A 221 -7.43 -2.66 11.72
N LEU A 222 -7.44 -3.32 10.55
CA LEU A 222 -8.49 -4.30 10.24
C LEU A 222 -8.41 -5.57 11.10
N LEU A 223 -7.20 -6.01 11.43
CA LEU A 223 -7.02 -7.17 12.30
C LEU A 223 -7.36 -6.82 13.75
N ALA A 224 -7.04 -5.60 14.21
CA ALA A 224 -7.47 -5.10 15.50
C ALA A 224 -9.00 -4.96 15.59
N GLU A 225 -9.66 -4.50 14.51
CA GLU A 225 -11.13 -4.50 14.42
C GLU A 225 -11.72 -5.92 14.50
N ALA A 226 -11.01 -6.91 13.96
CA ALA A 226 -11.38 -8.32 14.06
C ALA A 226 -10.95 -8.98 15.39
N ASP A 227 -10.48 -8.20 16.37
CA ASP A 227 -10.04 -8.68 17.69
C ASP A 227 -8.91 -9.72 17.63
N VAL A 228 -7.99 -9.54 16.67
CA VAL A 228 -6.73 -10.30 16.60
C VAL A 228 -5.74 -9.70 17.61
N PRO A 229 -5.18 -10.52 18.52
CA PRO A 229 -4.17 -10.05 19.47
C PRO A 229 -2.92 -9.47 18.80
N TYR A 230 -2.41 -8.35 19.30
CA TYR A 230 -1.24 -7.68 18.72
C TYR A 230 0.04 -8.52 18.76
N ASP A 231 0.17 -9.42 19.75
CA ASP A 231 1.28 -10.36 19.89
C ASP A 231 1.26 -11.47 18.82
N HIS A 232 0.12 -11.69 18.16
CA HIS A 232 0.05 -12.58 17.00
C HIS A 232 0.51 -11.86 15.72
N MET A 233 0.54 -10.52 15.70
CA MET A 233 1.00 -9.73 14.57
C MET A 233 2.53 -9.54 14.64
N VAL A 234 3.22 -10.00 13.61
CA VAL A 234 4.68 -9.92 13.50
C VAL A 234 5.07 -9.04 12.32
N GLU A 235 6.06 -8.19 12.54
CA GLU A 235 6.61 -7.30 11.52
C GLU A 235 7.50 -8.07 10.53
N LEU A 236 7.80 -7.45 9.38
CA LEU A 236 8.46 -8.09 8.24
C LEU A 236 9.72 -8.88 8.58
N ASP A 237 10.64 -8.31 9.37
CA ASP A 237 11.93 -8.94 9.66
C ASP A 237 11.75 -10.22 10.49
N GLU A 238 10.93 -10.17 11.55
CA GLU A 238 10.60 -11.32 12.38
C GLU A 238 9.74 -12.35 11.61
N ALA A 239 8.84 -11.87 10.76
CA ALA A 239 8.00 -12.71 9.91
C ALA A 239 8.85 -13.57 8.96
N ASN A 240 9.90 -13.01 8.36
CA ASN A 240 10.77 -13.76 7.44
C ASN A 240 11.56 -14.87 8.17
N GLU A 241 11.96 -14.66 9.42
CA GLU A 241 12.54 -15.73 10.24
C GLU A 241 11.53 -16.84 10.55
N LEU A 242 10.27 -16.48 10.80
CA LEU A 242 9.17 -17.42 11.03
C LEU A 242 8.82 -18.22 9.76
N LEU A 243 8.78 -17.58 8.59
CA LEU A 243 8.40 -18.21 7.32
C LEU A 243 9.36 -19.34 6.93
N SER A 244 10.65 -19.23 7.25
CA SER A 244 11.63 -20.30 7.00
C SER A 244 11.37 -21.60 7.77
N ARG A 245 10.58 -21.54 8.84
CA ARG A 245 10.19 -22.69 9.68
C ARG A 245 8.69 -22.97 9.66
N ALA A 246 7.93 -22.23 8.86
CA ALA A 246 6.49 -22.38 8.76
C ALA A 246 6.13 -23.61 7.91
N ASP A 247 5.18 -24.41 8.40
CA ASP A 247 4.68 -25.54 7.63
C ASP A 247 3.81 -25.04 6.48
N VAL A 248 2.96 -24.03 6.74
CA VAL A 248 2.08 -23.42 5.74
C VAL A 248 2.07 -21.90 5.83
N ALA A 249 2.23 -21.23 4.69
CA ALA A 249 2.00 -19.79 4.54
C ALA A 249 0.68 -19.55 3.79
N ILE A 250 -0.25 -18.77 4.37
CA ILE A 250 -1.54 -18.45 3.75
C ILE A 250 -1.52 -16.98 3.29
N VAL A 251 -1.40 -16.75 1.99
CA VAL A 251 -1.42 -15.42 1.37
C VAL A 251 -2.86 -15.05 1.02
N ILE A 252 -3.44 -14.08 1.73
CA ILE A 252 -4.85 -13.68 1.58
C ILE A 252 -4.95 -12.33 0.90
N GLY A 253 -5.12 -12.34 -0.42
CA GLY A 253 -5.30 -11.10 -1.20
C GLY A 253 -4.08 -10.18 -1.24
N ALA A 254 -2.89 -10.69 -0.92
CA ALA A 254 -1.60 -10.04 -1.17
C ALA A 254 -1.03 -10.49 -2.52
N ASN A 255 -0.25 -9.61 -3.16
CA ASN A 255 0.43 -9.90 -4.41
C ASN A 255 1.85 -9.33 -4.41
N ASP A 256 1.98 -8.01 -4.56
CA ASP A 256 3.30 -7.38 -4.74
C ASP A 256 4.24 -7.59 -3.52
N VAL A 257 3.67 -7.60 -2.31
CA VAL A 257 4.41 -7.78 -1.03
C VAL A 257 4.94 -9.20 -0.80
N THR A 258 4.57 -10.15 -1.65
CA THR A 258 5.05 -11.54 -1.62
C THR A 258 5.67 -11.94 -2.96
N ASN A 259 6.05 -10.99 -3.82
CA ASN A 259 6.51 -11.26 -5.18
C ASN A 259 8.04 -11.44 -5.23
N PRO A 260 8.57 -12.66 -5.53
CA PRO A 260 10.01 -12.92 -5.58
C PRO A 260 10.78 -12.07 -6.60
N ALA A 261 10.10 -11.53 -7.62
CA ALA A 261 10.68 -10.62 -8.60
C ALA A 261 11.35 -9.39 -7.95
N ALA A 262 10.91 -9.00 -6.76
CA ALA A 262 11.55 -7.92 -5.99
C ALA A 262 13.02 -8.22 -5.66
N LYS A 263 13.43 -9.49 -5.57
CA LYS A 263 14.81 -9.91 -5.28
C LYS A 263 15.55 -10.40 -6.53
N ASN A 264 14.84 -11.10 -7.40
CA ASN A 264 15.44 -11.87 -8.48
C ASN A 264 15.55 -11.10 -9.80
N GLU A 265 14.73 -10.07 -10.00
CA GLU A 265 14.61 -9.39 -11.29
C GLU A 265 14.96 -7.90 -11.22
N PRO A 266 16.20 -7.49 -11.54
CA PRO A 266 16.63 -6.09 -11.54
C PRO A 266 15.78 -5.14 -12.41
N GLY A 267 15.03 -5.68 -13.38
CA GLY A 267 14.14 -4.91 -14.25
C GLY A 267 12.71 -4.74 -13.72
N SER A 268 12.36 -5.39 -12.61
CA SER A 268 11.01 -5.37 -12.07
C SER A 268 10.68 -4.02 -11.40
N PRO A 269 9.45 -3.48 -11.57
CA PRO A 269 9.01 -2.27 -10.87
C PRO A 269 9.04 -2.36 -9.33
N VAL A 270 9.13 -3.57 -8.78
CA VAL A 270 9.23 -3.84 -7.34
C VAL A 270 10.64 -4.26 -6.91
N TYR A 271 11.64 -4.17 -7.80
CA TYR A 271 13.01 -4.58 -7.47
C TYR A 271 13.58 -3.82 -6.27
N GLY A 272 14.19 -4.56 -5.34
CA GLY A 272 14.76 -4.09 -4.08
C GLY A 272 13.74 -3.75 -2.99
N MET A 273 12.42 -3.89 -3.25
CA MET A 273 11.40 -3.81 -2.21
C MET A 273 11.61 -4.98 -1.23
N PRO A 274 11.71 -4.74 0.09
CA PRO A 274 11.59 -5.81 1.07
C PRO A 274 10.27 -6.55 0.83
N ILE A 275 10.27 -7.88 0.90
CA ILE A 275 9.08 -8.71 0.71
C ILE A 275 9.00 -9.72 1.85
N LEU A 276 7.82 -10.33 2.01
CA LEU A 276 7.65 -11.51 2.82
C LEU A 276 8.05 -12.74 2.01
N ASP A 277 9.03 -13.49 2.53
CA ASP A 277 9.64 -14.66 1.89
C ASP A 277 8.78 -15.91 2.07
N VAL A 278 7.55 -15.81 1.56
CA VAL A 278 6.54 -16.87 1.69
C VAL A 278 6.92 -18.13 0.94
N ASP A 279 7.78 -18.01 -0.08
CA ASP A 279 8.35 -19.12 -0.85
C ASP A 279 9.21 -20.07 -0.01
N ASN A 280 9.73 -19.60 1.14
CA ASN A 280 10.51 -20.42 2.07
C ASN A 280 9.64 -21.34 2.96
N ALA A 281 8.32 -21.15 2.99
CA ALA A 281 7.43 -22.01 3.77
C ALA A 281 7.28 -23.41 3.11
N GLY A 282 6.95 -24.42 3.93
CA GLY A 282 6.78 -25.79 3.45
C GLY A 282 5.72 -25.93 2.35
N SER A 283 4.58 -25.26 2.51
CA SER A 283 3.54 -25.09 1.50
C SER A 283 2.97 -23.68 1.53
N VAL A 284 2.55 -23.16 0.38
CA VAL A 284 1.97 -21.82 0.24
C VAL A 284 0.55 -21.95 -0.31
N LEU A 285 -0.42 -21.37 0.38
CA LEU A 285 -1.80 -21.24 -0.07
C LEU A 285 -2.06 -19.79 -0.46
N VAL A 286 -2.42 -19.53 -1.71
CA VAL A 286 -2.72 -18.18 -2.19
C VAL A 286 -4.20 -18.03 -2.49
N ILE A 287 -4.87 -17.13 -1.78
CA ILE A 287 -6.30 -16.83 -1.95
C ILE A 287 -6.47 -15.54 -2.75
N LYS A 288 -6.99 -15.65 -3.98
CA LYS A 288 -7.31 -14.50 -4.85
C LYS A 288 -8.41 -14.84 -5.86
N ARG A 289 -9.05 -13.82 -6.45
CA ARG A 289 -10.18 -14.02 -7.39
C ARG A 289 -9.77 -14.56 -8.76
N SER A 290 -8.61 -14.16 -9.28
CA SER A 290 -8.12 -14.52 -10.62
C SER A 290 -6.61 -14.34 -10.69
N MET A 291 -5.98 -14.65 -11.83
CA MET A 291 -4.55 -14.39 -12.07
C MET A 291 -4.21 -12.89 -12.29
N GLY A 292 -5.18 -11.99 -12.10
CA GLY A 292 -4.97 -10.55 -12.30
C GLY A 292 -3.81 -9.97 -11.46
N PRO A 293 -3.12 -8.93 -11.96
CA PRO A 293 -1.97 -8.34 -11.31
C PRO A 293 -2.35 -7.55 -10.05
N GLY A 294 -1.33 -7.25 -9.25
CA GLY A 294 -1.43 -6.43 -8.06
C GLY A 294 -1.40 -4.94 -8.39
N PHE A 295 -0.94 -4.14 -7.42
CA PHE A 295 -0.86 -2.70 -7.58
C PHE A 295 0.18 -2.33 -8.65
N ALA A 296 1.33 -3.00 -8.63
CA ALA A 296 2.45 -2.77 -9.54
C ALA A 296 2.15 -3.16 -11.00
N GLY A 297 1.04 -3.85 -11.28
CA GLY A 297 0.64 -4.21 -12.64
C GLY A 297 1.49 -5.32 -13.27
N ILE A 298 2.18 -6.12 -12.45
CA ILE A 298 3.04 -7.23 -12.90
C ILE A 298 2.50 -8.59 -12.46
N GLY A 299 2.93 -9.64 -13.17
CA GLY A 299 2.76 -11.03 -12.74
C GLY A 299 3.57 -11.34 -11.48
N ASN A 300 3.33 -12.52 -10.89
CA ASN A 300 4.00 -12.94 -9.67
C ASN A 300 4.49 -14.38 -9.79
N GLU A 301 5.82 -14.54 -9.74
CA GLU A 301 6.49 -15.83 -9.91
C GLU A 301 6.11 -16.84 -8.83
N LEU A 302 5.73 -16.39 -7.64
CA LEU A 302 5.30 -17.23 -6.52
C LEU A 302 4.20 -18.21 -6.94
N TYR A 303 3.29 -17.79 -7.83
CA TYR A 303 2.13 -18.58 -8.23
C TYR A 303 2.48 -19.80 -9.07
N HIS A 304 3.70 -19.83 -9.62
CA HIS A 304 4.20 -20.91 -10.46
C HIS A 304 5.16 -21.83 -9.70
N LEU A 305 5.47 -21.53 -8.43
CA LEU A 305 6.33 -22.37 -7.62
C LEU A 305 5.64 -23.69 -7.26
N PRO A 306 6.40 -24.80 -7.17
CA PRO A 306 5.83 -26.12 -6.95
C PRO A 306 5.18 -26.29 -5.56
N ASN A 307 5.62 -25.54 -4.56
CA ASN A 307 5.04 -25.53 -3.21
C ASN A 307 3.83 -24.59 -3.07
N THR A 308 3.43 -23.88 -4.13
CA THR A 308 2.31 -22.95 -4.11
C THR A 308 1.04 -23.60 -4.67
N THR A 309 -0.07 -23.45 -3.97
CA THR A 309 -1.41 -23.84 -4.42
C THR A 309 -2.32 -22.61 -4.41
N MET A 310 -2.96 -22.36 -5.56
CA MET A 310 -3.89 -21.25 -5.76
C MET A 310 -5.32 -21.67 -5.40
N LEU A 311 -5.94 -20.97 -4.47
CA LEU A 311 -7.34 -21.12 -4.10
C LEU A 311 -8.13 -19.94 -4.70
N PHE A 312 -8.80 -20.17 -5.81
CA PHE A 312 -9.50 -19.11 -6.53
C PHE A 312 -10.87 -18.82 -5.93
N GLY A 313 -11.14 -17.53 -5.66
CA GLY A 313 -12.44 -17.07 -5.19
C GLY A 313 -12.40 -15.74 -4.46
N ASP A 314 -13.56 -15.30 -3.98
CA ASP A 314 -13.64 -14.19 -3.03
C ASP A 314 -13.01 -14.61 -1.69
N ALA A 315 -12.18 -13.73 -1.11
CA ALA A 315 -11.40 -14.09 0.07
C ALA A 315 -12.29 -14.46 1.27
N LYS A 316 -13.43 -13.79 1.46
CA LYS A 316 -14.34 -14.08 2.58
C LYS A 316 -15.02 -15.44 2.39
N GLN A 317 -15.39 -15.78 1.16
CA GLN A 317 -16.00 -17.06 0.83
C GLN A 317 -15.01 -18.21 0.98
N VAL A 318 -13.82 -18.10 0.37
CA VAL A 318 -12.80 -19.16 0.42
C VAL A 318 -12.32 -19.41 1.85
N VAL A 319 -12.04 -18.36 2.61
CA VAL A 319 -11.67 -18.49 4.03
C VAL A 319 -12.81 -19.09 4.83
N GLY A 320 -14.06 -18.67 4.58
CA GLY A 320 -15.23 -19.26 5.23
C GLY A 320 -15.37 -20.76 4.94
N SER A 321 -15.16 -21.19 3.70
CA SER A 321 -15.16 -22.61 3.32
C SER A 321 -14.02 -23.37 3.98
N LEU A 322 -12.81 -22.80 4.06
CA LEU A 322 -11.68 -23.41 4.77
C LEU A 322 -12.00 -23.68 6.24
N VAL A 323 -12.67 -22.74 6.92
CA VAL A 323 -13.10 -22.92 8.31
C VAL A 323 -14.08 -24.10 8.43
N SER A 324 -15.08 -24.17 7.55
CA SER A 324 -16.05 -25.27 7.54
C SER A 324 -15.38 -26.62 7.30
N ASP A 325 -14.51 -26.70 6.28
CA ASP A 325 -13.86 -27.94 5.87
C ASP A 325 -12.87 -28.44 6.94
N LEU A 326 -12.18 -27.54 7.65
CA LEU A 326 -11.35 -27.87 8.81
C LEU A 326 -12.17 -28.42 10.00
N GLY A 327 -13.43 -27.98 10.12
CA GLY A 327 -14.36 -28.48 11.13
C GLY A 327 -14.96 -29.85 10.79
N GLU A 328 -15.13 -30.17 9.51
CA GLU A 328 -15.69 -31.45 9.04
C GLU A 328 -14.65 -32.57 8.86
N SER A 329 -13.36 -32.24 8.70
CA SER A 329 -12.27 -33.23 8.55
C SER A 329 -11.99 -34.04 9.84
N ARG A 330 -12.79 -33.87 10.91
CA ARG A 330 -12.64 -34.55 12.19
C ARG A 330 -13.98 -35.01 12.79
#